data_AF-A0A8J7LNX7-F1
#
_entry.id   AF-A0A8J7LNX7-F1
#
_cell.length_a   1.000
_cell.length_b   1.000
_cell.length_c   1.000
_cell.angle_alpha   90.00
_cell.angle_beta   90.00
_cell.angle_gamma   90.00
#
_symmetry.space_group_name_H-M   'P 1'
#
loop_
_entity.id
_entity.type
_entity.pdbx_description
1 polymer ?
#
loop_
_entity_poly.entity_id
_entity_poly.type
_entity_poly.pdbx_seq_one_letter_code
_entity_poly.pdbx_strand_id
1 'polypeptide(L)'
;MKVFQIRLLATLSVVLTTLFLQVALAQEEIESELIERTITVHNSYFQLREVEQYEAAYAMFTERQKNSVSLEEFSRHWGAIREKYGRLTHLTNTKVTWYRNPEGLYAAIDFRASYERLPIYCGFLVWSVDEDIKLQREEMTFLENHSGTLMTDADKQEAYQRVSCN
;
A
#
# COMPACT_ATOMS: atom_id res chain seq x y z
N MET A 1 -59.39 -14.68 -11.29
CA MET A 1 -58.05 -14.88 -11.91
C MET A 1 -57.10 -13.66 -11.87
N LYS A 2 -57.52 -12.42 -11.54
CA LYS A 2 -56.59 -11.26 -11.51
C LYS A 2 -55.73 -11.11 -10.24
N VAL A 3 -56.17 -11.64 -9.09
CA VAL A 3 -55.49 -11.46 -7.79
C VAL A 3 -54.21 -12.30 -7.65
N PHE A 4 -54.13 -13.44 -8.35
CA PHE A 4 -52.97 -14.35 -8.28
C PHE A 4 -51.74 -13.82 -9.01
N GLN A 5 -51.92 -13.10 -10.13
CA GLN A 5 -50.79 -12.53 -10.89
C GLN A 5 -50.12 -11.35 -10.17
N ILE A 6 -50.88 -10.53 -9.43
CA ILE A 6 -50.34 -9.37 -8.69
C ILE A 6 -49.46 -9.84 -7.52
N ARG A 7 -49.85 -10.92 -6.82
CA ARG A 7 -49.03 -11.50 -5.74
C ARG A 7 -47.74 -12.10 -6.26
N LEU A 8 -47.77 -12.77 -7.42
CA LEU A 8 -46.59 -13.37 -8.05
C LEU A 8 -45.58 -12.30 -8.53
N LEU A 9 -46.07 -11.19 -9.09
CA LEU A 9 -45.25 -10.04 -9.50
C LEU A 9 -44.63 -9.31 -8.31
N ALA A 10 -45.37 -9.14 -7.21
CA ALA A 10 -44.86 -8.51 -6.00
C ALA A 10 -43.77 -9.36 -5.31
N THR A 11 -43.96 -10.68 -5.22
CA THR A 11 -42.94 -11.58 -4.63
C THR A 11 -41.68 -11.68 -5.51
N LEU A 12 -41.82 -11.71 -6.84
CA LEU A 12 -40.67 -11.74 -7.74
C LEU A 12 -39.83 -10.45 -7.66
N SER A 13 -40.50 -9.28 -7.52
CA SER A 13 -39.83 -7.98 -7.36
C SER A 13 -39.03 -7.87 -6.05
N VAL A 14 -39.59 -8.37 -4.94
CA VAL A 14 -38.91 -8.39 -3.63
C VAL A 14 -37.70 -9.33 -3.64
N VAL A 15 -37.82 -10.53 -4.23
CA VAL A 15 -36.72 -11.49 -4.32
C VAL A 15 -35.57 -10.93 -5.17
N LEU A 16 -35.89 -10.30 -6.30
CA LEU A 16 -34.88 -9.72 -7.20
C LEU A 16 -34.13 -8.56 -6.52
N THR A 17 -34.84 -7.68 -5.80
CA THR A 17 -34.21 -6.58 -5.05
C THR A 17 -33.35 -7.06 -3.89
N THR A 18 -33.78 -8.09 -3.15
CA THR A 18 -32.92 -8.69 -2.11
C THR A 18 -31.66 -9.33 -2.68
N LEU A 19 -31.73 -9.95 -3.87
CA LEU A 19 -30.58 -10.57 -4.52
C LEU A 19 -29.54 -9.51 -4.95
N PHE A 20 -30.00 -8.41 -5.56
CA PHE A 20 -29.12 -7.30 -5.95
C PHE A 20 -28.45 -6.64 -4.74
N LEU A 21 -29.17 -6.48 -3.63
CA LEU A 21 -28.62 -5.91 -2.40
C LEU A 21 -27.55 -6.83 -1.79
N GLN A 22 -27.79 -8.15 -1.77
CA GLN A 22 -26.81 -9.12 -1.28
C GLN A 22 -25.52 -9.14 -2.12
N VAL A 23 -25.64 -9.04 -3.45
CA VAL A 23 -24.47 -8.97 -4.34
C VAL A 23 -23.67 -7.68 -4.14
N ALA A 24 -24.33 -6.53 -3.97
CA ALA A 24 -23.65 -5.27 -3.73
C ALA A 24 -22.89 -5.26 -2.39
N LEU A 25 -23.51 -5.75 -1.32
CA LEU A 25 -22.87 -5.85 -0.01
C LEU A 25 -21.69 -6.83 -0.03
N ALA A 26 -21.83 -7.97 -0.69
CA ALA A 26 -20.72 -8.92 -0.84
C ALA A 26 -19.56 -8.33 -1.66
N GLN A 27 -19.86 -7.52 -2.69
CA GLN A 27 -18.83 -6.87 -3.49
C GLN A 27 -18.08 -5.78 -2.71
N GLU A 28 -18.79 -4.99 -1.90
CA GLU A 28 -18.20 -3.98 -1.01
C GLU A 28 -17.33 -4.63 0.08
N GLU A 29 -17.79 -5.74 0.66
CA GLU A 29 -17.03 -6.52 1.65
C GLU A 29 -15.73 -7.07 1.06
N ILE A 30 -15.79 -7.69 -0.13
CA ILE A 30 -14.60 -8.21 -0.83
C ILE A 30 -13.60 -7.09 -1.16
N GLU A 31 -14.09 -5.92 -1.56
CA GLU A 31 -13.24 -4.76 -1.86
C GLU A 31 -12.55 -4.24 -0.58
N SER A 32 -13.28 -4.17 0.54
CA SER A 32 -12.72 -3.76 1.84
C SER A 32 -11.65 -4.72 2.36
N GLU A 33 -11.88 -6.04 2.26
CA GLU A 33 -10.93 -7.06 2.67
C GLU A 33 -9.64 -6.99 1.84
N LEU A 34 -9.79 -6.80 0.52
CA LEU A 34 -8.64 -6.69 -0.37
C LEU A 34 -7.78 -5.46 -0.05
N ILE A 35 -8.41 -4.33 0.28
CA ILE A 35 -7.73 -3.11 0.71
C ILE A 35 -6.94 -3.34 1.99
N GLU A 36 -7.59 -3.91 3.01
CA GLU A 36 -6.96 -4.16 4.31
C GLU A 36 -5.80 -5.17 4.18
N ARG A 37 -5.99 -6.23 3.39
CA ARG A 37 -4.95 -7.23 3.10
C ARG A 37 -3.74 -6.59 2.40
N THR A 38 -3.97 -5.72 1.43
CA THR A 38 -2.90 -5.04 0.69
C THR A 38 -2.12 -4.08 1.59
N ILE A 39 -2.82 -3.32 2.44
CA ILE A 39 -2.19 -2.45 3.45
C ILE A 39 -1.37 -3.29 4.46
N THR A 40 -1.88 -4.44 4.86
CA THR A 40 -1.17 -5.35 5.77
C THR A 40 0.11 -5.88 5.15
N VAL A 41 0.07 -6.30 3.88
CA VAL A 41 1.26 -6.72 3.12
C VAL A 41 2.25 -5.57 2.99
N HIS A 42 1.77 -4.36 2.66
CA HIS A 42 2.60 -3.16 2.60
C HIS A 42 3.33 -2.92 3.91
N ASN A 43 2.63 -2.90 5.05
CA ASN A 43 3.23 -2.66 6.36
C ASN A 43 4.20 -3.77 6.77
N SER A 44 3.87 -5.03 6.45
CA SER A 44 4.74 -6.19 6.71
C SER A 44 6.08 -6.06 6.00
N TYR A 45 6.09 -5.54 4.77
CA TYR A 45 7.33 -5.29 4.03
C TYR A 45 8.26 -4.31 4.75
N PHE A 46 7.73 -3.19 5.29
CA PHE A 46 8.52 -2.27 6.11
C PHE A 46 9.03 -2.97 7.38
N GLN A 47 8.18 -3.73 8.07
CA GLN A 47 8.56 -4.43 9.29
C GLN A 47 9.71 -5.43 9.05
N LEU A 48 9.67 -6.20 7.96
CA LEU A 48 10.74 -7.13 7.60
C LEU A 48 12.07 -6.42 7.39
N ARG A 49 12.08 -5.26 6.71
CA ARG A 49 13.29 -4.43 6.58
C ARG A 49 13.78 -3.92 7.93
N GLU A 50 12.88 -3.52 8.82
CA GLU A 50 13.21 -3.01 10.15
C GLU A 50 13.78 -4.06 11.10
N VAL A 51 13.47 -5.34 10.89
CA VAL A 51 14.07 -6.46 11.64
C VAL A 51 15.20 -7.14 10.85
N GLU A 52 15.69 -6.49 9.80
CA GLU A 52 16.83 -6.94 8.97
C GLU A 52 16.59 -8.31 8.30
N GLN A 53 15.32 -8.72 8.14
CA GLN A 53 14.92 -9.90 7.39
C GLN A 53 14.82 -9.57 5.90
N TYR A 54 15.96 -9.18 5.31
CA TYR A 54 16.02 -8.68 3.95
C TYR A 54 15.65 -9.73 2.90
N GLU A 55 16.00 -11.00 3.11
CA GLU A 55 15.59 -12.10 2.24
C GLU A 55 14.07 -12.25 2.18
N ALA A 56 13.40 -12.15 3.33
CA ALA A 56 11.96 -12.24 3.41
C ALA A 56 11.28 -11.03 2.75
N ALA A 57 11.79 -9.82 2.98
CA ALA A 57 11.31 -8.61 2.30
C ALA A 57 11.51 -8.70 0.78
N TYR A 58 12.68 -9.16 0.32
CA TYR A 58 13.00 -9.36 -1.09
C TYR A 58 12.15 -10.44 -1.75
N ALA A 59 11.76 -11.49 -1.02
CA ALA A 59 10.85 -12.52 -1.51
C ALA A 59 9.43 -11.99 -1.83
N MET A 60 9.09 -10.79 -1.35
CA MET A 60 7.85 -10.10 -1.69
C MET A 60 7.90 -9.45 -3.08
N PHE A 61 9.07 -9.35 -3.72
CA PHE A 61 9.21 -8.75 -5.04
C PHE A 61 8.63 -9.66 -6.13
N THR A 62 8.08 -9.04 -7.18
CA THR A 62 7.84 -9.74 -8.43
C THR A 62 9.18 -10.11 -9.10
N GLU A 63 9.16 -11.09 -10.00
CA GLU A 63 10.35 -11.45 -10.79
C GLU A 63 10.86 -10.26 -11.62
N ARG A 64 9.95 -9.39 -12.09
CA ARG A 64 10.32 -8.16 -12.79
C ARG A 64 11.17 -7.24 -11.90
N GLN A 65 10.78 -7.06 -10.64
CA GLN A 65 11.53 -6.24 -9.70
C GLN A 65 12.84 -6.92 -9.26
N LYS A 66 12.87 -8.25 -9.12
CA LYS A 66 14.12 -8.98 -8.85
C LYS A 66 15.14 -8.87 -10.00
N ASN A 67 14.67 -8.70 -11.24
CA ASN A 67 15.53 -8.46 -12.39
C ASN A 67 16.13 -7.04 -12.42
N SER A 68 15.60 -6.08 -11.65
CA SER A 68 16.12 -4.71 -11.59
C SER A 68 17.09 -4.49 -10.43
N VAL A 69 16.97 -5.25 -9.35
CA VAL A 69 17.83 -5.18 -8.17
C VAL A 69 18.08 -6.56 -7.58
N SER A 70 19.34 -6.89 -7.33
CA SER A 70 19.72 -8.14 -6.68
C SER A 70 19.42 -8.11 -5.17
N LEU A 71 19.28 -9.29 -4.55
CA LEU A 71 19.15 -9.40 -3.09
C LEU A 71 20.34 -8.76 -2.36
N GLU A 72 21.55 -8.90 -2.89
CA GLU A 72 22.75 -8.30 -2.29
C GLU A 72 22.68 -6.77 -2.30
N GLU A 73 22.34 -6.16 -3.43
CA GLU A 73 22.18 -4.71 -3.55
C GLU A 73 21.06 -4.18 -2.66
N PHE A 74 19.93 -4.90 -2.63
CA PHE A 74 18.80 -4.58 -1.77
C PHE A 74 19.20 -4.59 -0.29
N SER A 75 19.82 -5.68 0.17
CA SER A 75 20.23 -5.85 1.57
C SER A 75 21.29 -4.84 1.98
N ARG A 76 22.28 -4.60 1.11
CA ARG A 76 23.32 -3.58 1.32
C ARG A 76 22.73 -2.18 1.40
N HIS A 77 21.78 -1.84 0.53
CA HIS A 77 21.11 -0.54 0.53
C HIS A 77 20.38 -0.31 1.86
N TRP A 78 19.51 -1.23 2.27
CA TRP A 78 18.72 -1.08 3.49
C TRP A 78 19.56 -1.21 4.78
N GLY A 79 20.61 -2.01 4.76
CA GLY A 79 21.61 -2.05 5.84
C GLY A 79 22.29 -0.68 6.02
N ALA A 80 22.72 -0.06 4.93
CA ALA A 80 23.33 1.28 4.98
C ALA A 80 22.34 2.36 5.44
N ILE A 81 21.06 2.27 5.04
CA ILE A 81 20.00 3.16 5.53
C ILE A 81 19.82 3.02 7.05
N ARG A 82 19.75 1.79 7.57
CA ARG A 82 19.61 1.51 9.01
C ARG A 82 20.82 2.01 9.80
N GLU A 83 22.04 1.73 9.33
CA GLU A 83 23.26 2.21 9.96
C GLU A 83 23.30 3.74 9.98
N LYS A 84 22.98 4.39 8.85
CA LYS A 84 23.03 5.84 8.73
C LYS A 84 21.94 6.55 9.53
N TYR A 85 20.70 6.12 9.42
CA TYR A 85 19.55 6.85 9.94
C TYR A 85 18.90 6.25 11.19
N GLY A 86 19.28 5.04 11.58
CA GLY A 86 18.71 4.34 12.72
C GLY A 86 17.42 3.58 12.37
N ARG A 87 16.56 3.39 13.35
CA ARG A 87 15.29 2.66 13.19
C ARG A 87 14.17 3.56 12.64
N LEU A 88 13.22 2.97 11.93
CA LEU A 88 11.98 3.62 11.55
C LEU A 88 11.19 3.96 12.82
N THR A 89 10.85 5.24 12.99
CA THR A 89 10.12 5.75 14.15
C THR A 89 8.65 6.00 13.85
N HIS A 90 8.33 6.24 12.57
CA HIS A 90 6.99 6.52 12.11
C HIS A 90 6.79 5.99 10.69
N LEU A 91 5.60 5.46 10.43
CA LEU A 91 5.13 5.07 9.09
C LEU A 91 3.61 5.30 9.05
N THR A 92 3.18 6.05 8.04
CA THR A 92 1.77 6.31 7.75
C THR A 92 1.52 6.13 6.27
N ASN A 93 0.52 5.33 5.93
CA ASN A 93 0.00 5.21 4.56
C ASN A 93 -0.95 6.39 4.32
N THR A 94 -0.64 7.23 3.34
CA THR A 94 -1.38 8.48 3.11
C THR A 94 -2.46 8.34 2.05
N LYS A 95 -2.25 7.44 1.07
CA LYS A 95 -3.20 7.20 -0.01
C LYS A 95 -3.06 5.80 -0.58
N VAL A 96 -4.18 5.20 -0.95
CA VAL A 96 -4.22 3.98 -1.77
C VAL A 96 -4.88 4.31 -3.10
N THR A 97 -4.21 4.01 -4.20
CA THR A 97 -4.71 4.19 -5.56
C THR A 97 -4.76 2.85 -6.28
N TRP A 98 -5.96 2.42 -6.64
CA TRP A 98 -6.18 1.19 -7.39
C TRP A 98 -6.22 1.48 -8.88
N TYR A 99 -5.61 0.61 -9.67
CA TYR A 99 -5.72 0.69 -11.12
C TYR A 99 -5.61 -0.69 -11.76
N ARG A 100 -6.30 -0.85 -12.88
CA ARG A 100 -6.30 -2.06 -13.68
C ARG A 100 -5.70 -1.75 -15.04
N ASN A 101 -4.79 -2.60 -15.50
CA ASN A 101 -4.28 -2.58 -16.86
C ASN A 101 -4.41 -4.00 -17.47
N PRO A 102 -3.99 -4.24 -18.71
CA PRO A 102 -4.05 -5.58 -19.31
C PRO A 102 -3.20 -6.64 -18.60
N GLU A 103 -2.15 -6.25 -17.87
CA GLU A 103 -1.28 -7.16 -17.10
C GLU A 103 -1.92 -7.57 -15.75
N GLY A 104 -2.83 -6.77 -15.18
CA GLY A 104 -3.49 -7.12 -13.93
C GLY A 104 -4.12 -5.96 -13.15
N LEU A 105 -4.44 -6.25 -11.88
CA LEU A 105 -4.87 -5.28 -10.88
C LEU A 105 -3.67 -4.86 -10.05
N TYR A 106 -3.58 -3.56 -9.74
CA TYR A 106 -2.48 -3.00 -8.97
C TYR A 106 -3.00 -2.02 -7.92
N ALA A 107 -2.24 -1.93 -6.84
CA ALA A 107 -2.42 -0.92 -5.81
C ALA A 107 -1.13 -0.13 -5.62
N ALA A 108 -1.16 1.17 -5.85
CA ALA A 108 -0.12 2.08 -5.40
C ALA A 108 -0.48 2.60 -4.01
N ILE A 109 0.42 2.43 -3.04
CA ILE A 109 0.26 2.93 -1.68
C ILE A 109 1.33 3.98 -1.42
N ASP A 110 0.88 5.21 -1.26
CA ASP A 110 1.71 6.35 -0.89
C ASP A 110 1.95 6.32 0.61
N PHE A 111 3.17 6.64 1.04
CA PHE A 111 3.55 6.61 2.44
C PHE A 111 4.40 7.82 2.84
N ARG A 112 4.32 8.15 4.12
CA ARG A 112 5.22 9.06 4.83
C ARG A 112 5.79 8.36 6.04
N ALA A 113 7.05 8.60 6.32
CA ALA A 113 7.80 7.91 7.33
C ALA A 113 8.97 8.75 7.83
N SER A 114 9.54 8.35 8.96
CA SER A 114 10.76 8.93 9.50
C SER A 114 11.61 7.87 10.18
N TYR A 115 12.92 8.08 10.19
CA TYR A 115 13.86 7.32 11.01
C TYR A 115 14.36 8.21 12.16
N GLU A 116 15.04 7.64 13.13
CA GLU A 116 15.61 8.36 14.27
C GLU A 116 16.43 9.60 13.87
N ARG A 117 17.19 9.51 12.77
CA ARG A 117 18.05 10.60 12.26
C ARG A 117 17.65 11.11 10.88
N LEU A 118 16.53 10.66 10.34
CA LEU A 118 16.00 11.14 9.06
C LEU A 118 14.57 11.64 9.24
N PRO A 119 14.33 12.95 9.11
CA PRO A 119 13.01 13.53 9.38
C PRO A 119 11.96 13.15 8.33
N ILE A 120 12.38 12.93 7.08
CA ILE A 120 11.47 12.72 5.95
C ILE A 120 11.97 11.55 5.11
N TYR A 121 11.14 10.52 5.08
CA TYR A 121 11.19 9.40 4.14
C TYR A 121 9.79 9.21 3.57
N CYS A 122 9.62 9.33 2.26
CA CYS A 122 8.30 9.18 1.65
C CYS A 122 8.40 8.68 0.22
N GLY A 123 7.25 8.31 -0.34
CA GLY A 123 7.15 7.85 -1.71
C GLY A 123 5.96 6.95 -1.88
N PHE A 124 6.05 5.98 -2.78
CA PHE A 124 4.99 5.01 -2.98
C PHE A 124 5.54 3.63 -3.35
N LEU A 125 4.78 2.61 -2.97
CA LEU A 125 5.02 1.23 -3.35
C LEU A 125 3.87 0.74 -4.22
N VAL A 126 4.19 0.13 -5.36
CA VAL A 126 3.22 -0.46 -6.27
C VAL A 126 3.19 -1.96 -6.09
N TRP A 127 2.02 -2.49 -5.77
CA TRP A 127 1.76 -3.90 -5.58
C TRP A 127 0.95 -4.46 -6.74
N SER A 128 1.40 -5.58 -7.30
CA SER A 128 0.56 -6.48 -8.09
C SER A 128 -0.41 -7.18 -7.14
N VAL A 129 -1.69 -7.24 -7.52
CA VAL A 129 -2.76 -7.81 -6.71
C VAL A 129 -3.44 -8.92 -7.49
N ASP A 130 -2.86 -10.09 -7.38
CA ASP A 130 -3.28 -11.35 -7.98
C ASP A 130 -3.51 -12.41 -6.87
N GLU A 131 -3.14 -13.68 -7.06
CA GLU A 131 -3.26 -14.69 -5.99
C GLU A 131 -2.34 -14.33 -4.80
N ASP A 132 -1.12 -13.89 -5.10
CA ASP A 132 -0.17 -13.33 -4.15
C ASP A 132 0.00 -11.83 -4.39
N ILE A 133 0.06 -11.04 -3.31
CA ILE A 133 0.35 -9.61 -3.39
C ILE A 133 1.87 -9.43 -3.43
N LYS A 134 2.40 -8.92 -4.56
CA LYS A 134 3.85 -8.81 -4.79
C LYS A 134 4.27 -7.39 -5.18
N LEU A 135 5.42 -6.96 -4.69
CA LEU A 135 5.96 -5.63 -4.93
C LEU A 135 6.53 -5.54 -6.34
N GLN A 136 5.95 -4.64 -7.14
CA GLN A 136 6.29 -4.43 -8.54
C GLN A 136 7.24 -3.25 -8.74
N ARG A 137 7.12 -2.21 -7.90
CA ARG A 137 7.91 -0.98 -8.01
C ARG A 137 7.99 -0.27 -6.66
N GLU A 138 9.12 0.33 -6.42
CA GLU A 138 9.37 1.21 -5.29
C GLU A 138 9.88 2.55 -5.79
N GLU A 139 9.30 3.64 -5.32
CA GLU A 139 9.87 4.98 -5.47
C GLU A 139 9.94 5.68 -4.13
N MET A 140 11.08 6.30 -3.86
CA MET A 140 11.42 6.77 -2.53
C MET A 140 12.21 8.06 -2.58
N THR A 141 11.90 8.95 -1.66
CA THR A 141 12.56 10.22 -1.42
C THR A 141 13.01 10.29 0.03
N PHE A 142 14.25 10.72 0.23
CA PHE A 142 14.88 10.93 1.54
C PHE A 142 15.27 12.41 1.62
N LEU A 143 14.81 13.13 2.65
CA LEU A 143 15.29 14.50 2.90
C LEU A 143 15.92 14.58 4.28
N GLU A 144 17.20 14.96 4.29
CA GLU A 144 17.99 15.16 5.50
C GLU A 144 17.79 16.58 6.07
N ASN A 145 18.10 16.74 7.36
CA ASN A 145 18.22 18.06 7.97
C ASN A 145 19.48 18.76 7.41
N HIS A 146 19.32 19.77 6.55
CA HIS A 146 20.47 20.49 5.99
C HIS A 146 21.14 21.49 6.96
N SER A 147 20.47 21.89 8.04
CA SER A 147 20.91 22.99 8.91
C SER A 147 21.36 22.55 10.32
N GLY A 148 21.35 21.25 10.63
CA GLY A 148 21.64 20.74 11.98
C GLY A 148 20.52 20.98 13.00
N THR A 149 19.47 21.72 12.63
CA THR A 149 18.25 21.87 13.43
C THR A 149 17.24 20.79 13.04
N LEU A 150 16.56 20.22 14.03
CA LEU A 150 15.45 19.30 13.78
C LEU A 150 14.28 20.04 13.14
N MET A 151 13.72 19.49 12.07
CA MET A 151 12.48 19.98 11.46
C MET A 151 11.33 19.92 12.46
N THR A 152 10.60 21.03 12.62
CA THR A 152 9.30 21.04 13.28
C THR A 152 8.27 20.29 12.42
N ASP A 153 7.10 19.95 12.98
CA ASP A 153 6.07 19.26 12.20
C ASP A 153 5.51 20.13 11.06
N ALA A 154 5.50 21.47 11.23
CA ALA A 154 5.17 22.40 10.16
C ALA A 154 6.21 22.35 9.04
N ASP A 155 7.51 22.35 9.38
CA ASP A 155 8.59 22.23 8.39
C ASP A 155 8.51 20.90 7.63
N LYS A 156 8.19 19.81 8.33
CA LYS A 156 7.98 18.49 7.70
C LYS A 156 6.81 18.53 6.73
N GLN A 157 5.68 19.13 7.12
CA GLN A 157 4.49 19.19 6.27
C GLN A 157 4.75 20.01 4.98
N GLU A 158 5.46 21.14 5.09
CA GLU A 158 5.89 21.92 3.92
C GLU A 158 6.86 21.12 3.04
N ALA A 159 7.85 20.46 3.66
CA ALA A 159 8.83 19.69 2.92
C ALA A 159 8.20 18.49 2.19
N TYR A 160 7.22 17.80 2.79
CA TYR A 160 6.43 16.75 2.12
C TYR A 160 5.73 17.28 0.86
N GLN A 161 5.11 18.46 0.92
CA GLN A 161 4.48 19.09 -0.23
C GLN A 161 5.50 19.43 -1.32
N ARG A 162 6.67 19.95 -0.94
CA ARG A 162 7.76 20.31 -1.88
C ARG A 162 8.27 19.11 -2.67
N VAL A 163 8.33 17.92 -2.06
CA VAL A 163 8.73 16.69 -2.76
C VAL A 163 7.56 15.87 -3.28
N SER A 164 6.38 16.49 -3.39
CA SER A 164 5.15 15.86 -3.93
C SER A 164 4.73 14.58 -3.19
N CYS A 165 5.08 14.47 -1.90
CA CYS A 165 4.60 13.41 -1.02
C CYS A 165 3.35 13.89 -0.28
N ASN A 166 2.17 13.57 -0.79
CA ASN A 166 0.89 14.00 -0.22
C ASN A 166 0.41 13.12 0.94
#